data_AF-A0A852WD20-F1
#
_entry.id   AF-A0A852WD20-F1
#
_cell.length_a   1.000
_cell.length_b   1.000
_cell.length_c   1.000
_cell.angle_alpha   90.00
_cell.angle_beta   90.00
_cell.angle_gamma   90.00
#
_symmetry.space_group_name_H-M   'P 1'
#
loop_
_entity.id
_entity.type
_entity.pdbx_description
1 polymer ?
#
loop_
_entity_poly.entity_id
_entity_poly.type
_entity_poly.pdbx_seq_one_letter_code
_entity_poly.pdbx_strand_id
1 'polypeptide(L)'
;MSYVVESGASAARRARRRRALITLGVVALMLFFAFWYAYSYFQTSNTKPRAVPTQTCTSTSAVRTPAQVTVNVYNATDRAGLAARTASDVRKRGFRVSAVSNDPLQKKIAAAAEVRYGATGAPSAKLVLALVKGSKGVKDSRTDSSVDLVLGNTFTALTPPPKTTPAAAAPSPTGC
;
A
#
# COMPACT_ATOMS: atom_id res chain seq x y z
N MET A 1 43.46 -15.66 -65.16
CA MET A 1 42.04 -15.31 -64.89
C MET A 1 41.71 -15.90 -63.53
N SER A 2 41.95 -15.09 -62.49
CA SER A 2 40.94 -14.50 -61.59
C SER A 2 40.58 -15.44 -60.42
N TYR A 3 41.28 -15.18 -59.32
CA TYR A 3 41.12 -15.80 -58.01
C TYR A 3 39.70 -15.60 -57.47
N VAL A 4 39.07 -16.70 -57.09
CA VAL A 4 37.83 -16.72 -56.30
C VAL A 4 38.21 -16.52 -54.84
N VAL A 5 38.19 -15.27 -54.36
CA VAL A 5 38.29 -14.94 -52.94
C VAL A 5 37.10 -14.04 -52.59
N GLU A 6 35.91 -14.64 -52.51
CA GLU A 6 34.71 -13.88 -52.10
C GLU A 6 33.71 -14.74 -51.30
N SER A 7 34.19 -15.54 -50.34
CA SER A 7 33.31 -16.41 -49.54
C SER A 7 33.48 -16.30 -48.01
N GLY A 8 34.57 -15.68 -47.52
CA GLY A 8 34.80 -15.50 -46.08
C GLY A 8 34.10 -14.28 -45.44
N ALA A 9 33.97 -13.18 -46.18
CA ALA A 9 33.44 -11.91 -45.63
C ALA A 9 31.93 -11.96 -45.34
N SER A 10 31.18 -12.77 -46.09
CA SER A 10 29.72 -12.86 -46.03
C SER A 10 29.21 -13.65 -44.81
N ALA A 11 29.94 -14.70 -44.38
CA ALA A 11 29.57 -15.52 -43.22
C ALA A 11 29.80 -14.79 -41.89
N ALA A 12 30.93 -14.08 -41.75
CA ALA A 12 31.25 -13.29 -40.56
C ALA A 12 30.31 -12.08 -40.39
N ARG A 13 29.76 -11.53 -41.48
CA ARG A 13 28.72 -10.48 -41.44
C ARG A 13 27.36 -11.05 -41.01
N ARG A 14 26.99 -12.27 -41.43
CA ARG A 14 25.75 -12.94 -40.99
C ARG A 14 25.76 -13.34 -39.52
N ALA A 15 26.88 -13.84 -39.00
CA ALA A 15 27.02 -14.17 -37.58
C ALA A 15 26.96 -12.91 -36.69
N ARG A 16 27.61 -11.82 -37.12
CA ARG A 16 27.53 -10.51 -36.45
C ARG A 16 26.12 -9.91 -36.54
N ARG A 17 25.44 -10.03 -37.67
CA ARG A 17 24.03 -9.63 -37.83
C ARG A 17 23.10 -10.47 -36.96
N ARG A 18 23.29 -11.79 -36.84
CA ARG A 18 22.51 -12.65 -35.95
C ARG A 18 22.73 -12.31 -34.48
N ARG A 19 23.98 -12.09 -34.05
CA ARG A 19 24.29 -11.64 -32.69
C ARG A 19 23.72 -10.25 -32.40
N ALA A 20 23.80 -9.32 -33.36
CA ALA A 20 23.21 -8.00 -33.26
C ALA A 20 21.67 -8.05 -33.18
N LEU A 21 21.01 -8.92 -33.95
CA LEU A 21 19.56 -9.13 -33.88
C LEU A 21 19.13 -9.77 -32.56
N ILE A 22 19.92 -10.69 -32.02
CA ILE A 22 19.66 -11.29 -30.70
C ILE A 22 19.82 -10.24 -29.60
N THR A 23 20.89 -9.45 -29.61
CA THR A 23 21.08 -8.38 -28.61
C THR A 23 19.99 -7.31 -28.71
N LEU A 24 19.60 -6.94 -29.93
CA LEU A 24 18.54 -5.96 -30.17
C LEU A 24 17.17 -6.51 -29.74
N GLY A 25 16.93 -7.81 -29.94
CA GLY A 25 15.76 -8.52 -29.41
C GLY A 25 15.71 -8.55 -27.88
N VAL A 26 16.84 -8.86 -27.21
CA VAL A 26 16.92 -8.86 -25.74
C VAL A 26 16.70 -7.46 -25.16
N VAL A 27 17.30 -6.42 -25.76
CA VAL A 27 17.09 -5.03 -25.34
C VAL A 27 15.64 -4.60 -25.57
N ALA A 28 15.05 -4.93 -26.71
CA ALA A 28 13.63 -4.63 -26.98
C ALA A 28 12.69 -5.34 -25.99
N LEU A 29 13.01 -6.59 -25.63
CA LEU A 29 12.24 -7.36 -24.65
C LEU A 29 12.39 -6.75 -23.24
N MET A 30 13.60 -6.36 -22.82
CA MET A 30 13.80 -5.62 -21.56
C MET A 30 13.02 -4.30 -21.51
N LEU A 31 13.04 -3.52 -22.60
CA LEU A 31 12.27 -2.28 -22.70
C LEU A 31 10.75 -2.53 -22.67
N PHE A 32 10.29 -3.61 -23.31
CA PHE A 32 8.89 -4.02 -23.27
C PHE A 32 8.45 -4.39 -21.86
N PHE A 33 9.25 -5.17 -21.11
CA PHE A 33 8.94 -5.51 -19.72
C PHE A 33 8.99 -4.30 -18.78
N ALA A 34 9.97 -3.40 -18.95
CA ALA A 34 10.05 -2.16 -18.18
C ALA A 34 8.85 -1.25 -18.46
N PHE A 35 8.46 -1.11 -19.73
CA PHE A 35 7.29 -0.35 -20.15
C PHE A 35 5.99 -0.98 -19.63
N TRP A 36 5.84 -2.30 -19.72
CA TRP A 36 4.68 -3.04 -19.19
C TRP A 36 4.55 -2.86 -17.67
N TYR A 37 5.68 -2.97 -16.95
CA TYR A 37 5.74 -2.76 -15.51
C TYR A 37 5.35 -1.32 -15.13
N ALA A 38 5.91 -0.32 -15.82
CA ALA A 38 5.55 1.08 -15.64
C ALA A 38 4.07 1.34 -15.98
N TYR A 39 3.55 0.77 -17.07
CA TYR A 39 2.14 0.90 -17.46
C TYR A 39 1.20 0.29 -16.42
N SER A 40 1.57 -0.82 -15.77
CA SER A 40 0.81 -1.36 -14.63
C SER A 40 0.80 -0.42 -13.42
N TYR A 41 1.91 0.30 -13.20
CA TYR A 41 2.04 1.31 -12.13
C TYR A 41 1.19 2.57 -12.42
N PHE A 42 1.01 2.95 -13.68
CA PHE A 42 0.19 4.11 -14.06
C PHE A 42 -1.31 3.81 -14.24
N GLN A 43 -1.70 2.56 -14.46
CA GLN A 43 -3.12 2.19 -14.55
C GLN A 43 -3.84 2.22 -13.19
N THR A 44 -3.13 2.13 -12.06
CA THR A 44 -3.76 2.26 -10.72
C THR A 44 -4.02 3.71 -10.30
N SER A 45 -3.57 4.71 -11.07
CA SER A 45 -3.69 6.14 -10.75
C SER A 45 -4.82 6.86 -11.49
N ASN A 46 -5.60 6.18 -12.34
CA ASN A 46 -6.68 6.78 -13.13
C ASN A 46 -8.09 6.37 -12.70
N THR A 47 -8.37 6.28 -11.40
CA THR A 47 -9.75 6.46 -10.93
C THR A 47 -10.03 7.95 -10.81
N LYS A 48 -10.30 8.61 -11.95
CA LYS A 48 -11.02 9.89 -11.94
C LYS A 48 -12.35 9.63 -11.23
N PRO A 49 -12.71 10.32 -10.14
CA PRO A 49 -14.05 10.19 -9.60
C PRO A 49 -15.02 10.69 -10.68
N ARG A 50 -15.72 9.76 -11.32
CA ARG A 50 -16.86 10.10 -12.17
C ARG A 50 -17.92 10.63 -11.21
N ALA A 51 -18.16 11.94 -11.27
CA ALA A 51 -19.33 12.53 -10.64
C ALA A 51 -20.57 11.89 -11.30
N VAL A 52 -21.15 10.89 -10.63
CA VAL A 52 -22.47 10.36 -10.95
C VAL A 52 -23.43 11.06 -10.00
N PRO A 53 -24.52 11.69 -10.49
CA PRO A 53 -25.49 12.33 -9.64
C PRO A 53 -26.16 11.28 -8.73
N THR A 54 -26.13 11.62 -7.44
CA THR A 54 -26.82 11.03 -6.29
C THR A 54 -27.94 10.04 -6.60
N GLN A 55 -27.66 8.77 -6.35
CA GLN A 55 -28.61 7.87 -5.70
C GLN A 55 -27.91 7.28 -4.48
N THR A 56 -28.30 7.75 -3.29
CA THR A 56 -27.89 7.24 -1.99
C THR A 56 -28.49 5.85 -1.76
N CYS A 57 -27.95 4.86 -2.46
CA CYS A 57 -27.83 3.54 -1.90
C CYS A 57 -26.39 3.45 -1.41
N THR A 58 -26.19 3.67 -0.11
CA THR A 58 -24.91 3.45 0.55
C THR A 58 -24.42 2.07 0.14
N SER A 59 -23.45 2.02 -0.76
CA SER A 59 -22.72 0.79 -1.01
C SER A 59 -22.07 0.46 0.33
N THR A 60 -22.66 -0.51 1.03
CA THR A 60 -22.10 -1.09 2.24
C THR A 60 -20.82 -1.79 1.79
N SER A 61 -19.76 -1.01 1.58
CA SER A 61 -18.39 -1.50 1.52
C SER A 61 -18.24 -2.24 2.83
N ALA A 62 -18.23 -3.58 2.77
CA ALA A 62 -18.35 -4.47 3.92
C ALA A 62 -17.59 -3.87 5.10
N VAL A 63 -18.35 -3.25 6.03
CA VAL A 63 -17.76 -2.43 7.07
C VAL A 63 -17.08 -3.41 8.01
N ARG A 64 -15.75 -3.51 7.89
CA ARG A 64 -14.97 -4.31 8.82
C ARG A 64 -15.11 -3.67 10.18
N THR A 65 -15.55 -4.44 11.17
CA THR A 65 -15.55 -3.95 12.54
C THR A 65 -14.12 -3.94 13.06
N PRO A 66 -13.75 -3.06 14.00
CA PRO A 66 -12.42 -3.06 14.60
C PRO A 66 -11.99 -4.45 15.10
N ALA A 67 -12.93 -5.22 15.63
CA ALA A 67 -12.70 -6.59 16.12
C ALA A 67 -12.29 -7.60 15.04
N GLN A 68 -12.50 -7.30 13.77
CA GLN A 68 -12.07 -8.13 12.64
C GLN A 68 -10.73 -7.68 12.04
N VAL A 69 -10.15 -6.60 12.57
CA VAL A 69 -8.91 -6.02 12.06
C VAL A 69 -7.73 -6.48 12.93
N THR A 70 -6.82 -7.20 12.31
CA THR A 70 -5.54 -7.61 12.92
C THR A 70 -4.48 -6.56 12.63
N VAL A 71 -3.94 -5.97 13.71
CA VAL A 71 -2.94 -4.90 13.67
C VAL A 71 -1.64 -5.37 14.31
N ASN A 72 -0.53 -5.16 13.63
CA ASN A 72 0.81 -5.22 14.22
C ASN A 72 1.25 -3.80 14.56
N VAL A 73 1.76 -3.56 15.76
CA VAL A 73 2.22 -2.22 16.17
C VAL A 73 3.74 -2.22 16.23
N TYR A 74 4.36 -1.39 15.41
CA TYR A 74 5.81 -1.26 15.34
C TYR A 74 6.29 0.11 15.80
N ASN A 75 7.41 0.15 16.50
CA ASN A 75 8.10 1.37 16.86
C ASN A 75 9.25 1.66 15.90
N ALA A 76 9.18 2.73 15.12
CA ALA A 76 10.28 3.22 14.27
C ALA A 76 11.03 4.41 14.90
N THR A 77 10.93 4.57 16.23
CA THR A 77 11.55 5.67 16.99
C THR A 77 12.44 5.14 18.10
N ASP A 78 13.28 6.01 18.66
CA ASP A 78 14.15 5.70 19.80
C ASP A 78 13.40 5.72 21.16
N ARG A 79 12.08 5.93 21.16
CA ARG A 79 11.25 6.02 22.38
C ARG A 79 10.88 4.63 22.89
N ALA A 80 11.49 4.24 24.01
CA ALA A 80 11.21 2.95 24.64
C ALA A 80 9.73 2.82 25.06
N GLY A 81 9.15 1.63 24.80
CA GLY A 81 7.80 1.29 25.23
C GLY A 81 6.65 1.97 24.45
N LEU A 82 6.95 2.76 23.43
CA LEU A 82 5.92 3.48 22.65
C LEU A 82 4.92 2.52 22.01
N ALA A 83 5.41 1.51 21.28
CA ALA A 83 4.55 0.53 20.62
C ALA A 83 3.66 -0.24 21.60
N ALA A 84 4.16 -0.60 22.78
CA ALA A 84 3.38 -1.33 23.80
C ALA A 84 2.22 -0.48 24.37
N ARG A 85 2.48 0.80 24.63
CA ARG A 85 1.44 1.75 25.08
C ARG A 85 0.39 1.94 23.99
N THR A 86 0.81 2.23 22.77
CA THR A 86 -0.11 2.40 21.63
C THR A 86 -0.90 1.12 21.35
N ALA A 87 -0.27 -0.05 21.42
CA ALA A 87 -0.95 -1.34 21.27
C ALA A 87 -2.08 -1.52 22.30
N SER A 88 -1.84 -1.12 23.54
CA SER A 88 -2.87 -1.16 24.59
C SER A 88 -4.04 -0.25 24.26
N ASP A 89 -3.78 0.95 23.74
CA ASP A 89 -4.83 1.88 23.34
C ASP A 89 -5.57 1.45 22.07
N VAL A 90 -4.88 0.80 21.13
CA VAL A 90 -5.49 0.17 19.95
C VAL A 90 -6.40 -0.99 20.36
N ARG A 91 -5.98 -1.83 21.33
CA ARG A 91 -6.84 -2.88 21.91
C ARG A 91 -8.09 -2.32 22.58
N LYS A 92 -7.97 -1.22 23.34
CA LYS A 92 -9.12 -0.54 23.96
C LYS A 92 -10.13 -0.03 22.93
N ARG A 93 -9.71 0.21 21.69
CA ARG A 93 -10.57 0.60 20.57
C ARG A 93 -11.20 -0.59 19.83
N GLY A 94 -11.01 -1.80 20.37
CA GLY A 94 -11.61 -3.02 19.84
C GLY A 94 -10.82 -3.68 18.71
N PHE A 95 -9.60 -3.22 18.41
CA PHE A 95 -8.74 -3.86 17.41
C PHE A 95 -8.02 -5.08 17.98
N ARG A 96 -7.78 -6.09 17.14
CA ARG A 96 -6.95 -7.24 17.51
C ARG A 96 -5.49 -6.89 17.27
N VAL A 97 -4.67 -6.90 18.32
CA VAL A 97 -3.22 -6.67 18.17
C VAL A 97 -2.48 -8.00 18.25
N SER A 98 -1.88 -8.41 17.13
CA SER A 98 -1.13 -9.67 17.00
C SER A 98 0.34 -9.54 17.38
N ALA A 99 1.01 -8.44 16.99
CA ALA A 99 2.42 -8.23 17.26
C ALA A 99 2.69 -6.82 17.79
N VAL A 100 3.69 -6.72 18.67
CA VAL A 100 4.22 -5.46 19.20
C VAL A 100 5.74 -5.56 19.21
N SER A 101 6.44 -4.77 18.41
CA SER A 101 7.91 -4.81 18.31
C SER A 101 8.49 -3.49 17.81
N ASN A 102 9.81 -3.44 17.60
CA ASN A 102 10.45 -2.38 16.82
C ASN A 102 10.30 -2.65 15.32
N ASP A 103 10.32 -1.59 14.49
CA ASP A 103 10.22 -1.74 13.04
C ASP A 103 11.45 -2.49 12.49
N PRO A 104 11.29 -3.67 11.87
CA PRO A 104 12.41 -4.43 11.33
C PRO A 104 13.14 -3.69 10.20
N LEU A 105 12.48 -2.75 9.53
CA LEU A 105 13.10 -1.96 8.46
C LEU A 105 13.99 -0.83 8.99
N GLN A 106 13.95 -0.53 10.30
CA GLN A 106 14.71 0.55 10.95
C GLN A 106 14.66 1.90 10.20
N LYS A 107 13.55 2.13 9.48
CA LYS A 107 13.39 3.30 8.63
C LYS A 107 12.86 4.46 9.46
N LYS A 108 13.45 5.65 9.29
CA LYS A 108 12.91 6.86 9.92
C LYS A 108 11.61 7.27 9.25
N ILE A 109 10.52 7.27 10.03
CA ILE A 109 9.20 7.71 9.58
C ILE A 109 9.01 9.17 10.00
N ALA A 110 9.02 10.08 9.03
CA ALA A 110 8.81 11.52 9.28
C ALA A 110 7.36 11.86 9.63
N ALA A 111 6.41 11.05 9.16
CA ALA A 111 4.99 11.18 9.49
C ALA A 111 4.70 10.69 10.92
N ALA A 112 3.52 11.03 11.45
CA ALA A 112 3.13 10.59 12.79
C ALA A 112 3.03 9.06 12.86
N ALA A 113 2.54 8.42 11.80
CA ALA A 113 2.62 6.98 11.63
C ALA A 113 2.62 6.60 10.15
N GLU A 114 3.13 5.42 9.85
CA GLU A 114 3.01 4.78 8.54
C GLU A 114 2.17 3.51 8.71
N VAL A 115 1.12 3.37 7.91
CA VAL A 115 0.23 2.20 7.93
C VAL A 115 0.56 1.36 6.70
N ARG A 116 1.19 0.20 6.90
CA ARG A 116 1.56 -0.72 5.81
C ARG A 116 0.51 -1.81 5.67
N TYR A 117 0.02 -2.04 4.45
CA TYR A 117 -1.05 -2.99 4.21
C TYR A 117 -1.01 -3.61 2.82
N GLY A 118 -1.48 -4.86 2.72
CA GLY A 118 -1.67 -5.57 1.46
C GLY A 118 -2.98 -5.24 0.76
N ALA A 119 -3.19 -5.79 -0.43
CA ALA A 119 -4.43 -5.58 -1.19
C ALA A 119 -5.68 -6.03 -0.41
N THR A 120 -5.60 -7.17 0.28
CA THR A 120 -6.68 -7.74 1.11
C THR A 120 -6.89 -6.98 2.42
N GLY A 121 -5.85 -6.31 2.94
CA GLY A 121 -5.88 -5.47 4.15
C GLY A 121 -6.34 -4.03 3.93
N ALA A 122 -6.57 -3.60 2.68
CA ALA A 122 -6.99 -2.23 2.35
C ALA A 122 -8.21 -1.69 3.14
N PRO A 123 -9.32 -2.43 3.34
CA PRO A 123 -10.44 -1.94 4.15
C PRO A 123 -10.07 -1.78 5.63
N SER A 124 -9.26 -2.71 6.16
CA SER A 124 -8.72 -2.64 7.52
C SER A 124 -7.79 -1.44 7.71
N ALA A 125 -6.95 -1.16 6.72
CA ALA A 125 -5.99 -0.06 6.77
C ALA A 125 -6.67 1.30 6.84
N LYS A 126 -7.82 1.49 6.16
CA LYS A 126 -8.60 2.73 6.27
C LYS A 126 -9.03 3.03 7.71
N LEU A 127 -9.40 2.00 8.47
CA LEU A 127 -9.78 2.15 9.88
C LEU A 127 -8.58 2.50 10.75
N VAL A 128 -7.43 1.86 10.50
CA VAL A 128 -6.20 2.14 11.24
C VAL A 128 -5.65 3.53 10.92
N LEU A 129 -5.74 3.99 9.67
CA LEU A 129 -5.37 5.35 9.27
C LEU A 129 -6.19 6.42 10.01
N ALA A 130 -7.47 6.14 10.29
CA ALA A 130 -8.32 7.05 11.06
C ALA A 130 -7.90 7.16 12.54
N LEU A 131 -7.19 6.16 13.08
CA LEU A 131 -6.71 6.18 14.48
C LEU A 131 -5.60 7.19 14.72
N VAL A 132 -4.82 7.54 13.70
CA VAL A 132 -3.67 8.43 13.83
C VAL A 132 -3.76 9.55 12.81
N LYS A 133 -4.04 10.75 13.29
CA LYS A 133 -4.02 11.96 12.47
C LYS A 133 -2.61 12.18 11.90
N GLY A 134 -2.53 12.43 10.60
CA GLY A 134 -1.24 12.61 9.92
C GLY A 134 -0.49 11.31 9.62
N SER A 135 -1.17 10.15 9.72
CA SER A 135 -0.62 8.89 9.24
C SER A 135 -0.58 8.81 7.70
N LYS A 136 0.38 8.08 7.17
CA LYS A 136 0.52 7.80 5.73
C LYS A 136 0.27 6.34 5.45
N GLY A 137 -0.58 6.05 4.46
CA GLY A 137 -0.80 4.68 4.00
C GLY A 137 0.26 4.27 2.99
N VAL A 138 0.86 3.10 3.19
CA VAL A 138 1.81 2.48 2.26
C VAL A 138 1.29 1.11 1.88
N LYS A 139 1.12 0.89 0.57
CA LYS A 139 0.71 -0.41 0.07
C LYS A 139 1.94 -1.31 -0.07
N ASP A 140 1.86 -2.49 0.53
CA ASP A 140 2.88 -3.54 0.49
C ASP A 140 2.38 -4.71 -0.38
N SER A 141 3.30 -5.58 -0.76
CA SER A 141 3.09 -6.80 -1.56
C SER A 141 2.52 -7.98 -0.77
N ARG A 142 2.28 -7.84 0.54
CA ARG A 142 1.70 -8.90 1.36
C ARG A 142 0.31 -9.33 0.88
N THR A 143 0.00 -10.60 1.07
CA THR A 143 -1.27 -11.22 0.68
C THR A 143 -2.27 -11.35 1.83
N ASP A 144 -1.79 -11.26 3.07
CA ASP A 144 -2.63 -11.33 4.26
C ASP A 144 -3.42 -10.02 4.50
N SER A 145 -4.47 -10.12 5.31
CA SER A 145 -5.29 -8.97 5.71
C SER A 145 -4.74 -8.23 6.92
N SER A 146 -3.49 -8.50 7.32
CA SER A 146 -2.86 -7.82 8.45
C SER A 146 -2.48 -6.40 8.07
N VAL A 147 -2.46 -5.53 9.07
CA VAL A 147 -2.09 -4.13 8.92
C VAL A 147 -1.00 -3.80 9.91
N ASP A 148 0.09 -3.20 9.44
CA ASP A 148 1.14 -2.73 10.33
C ASP A 148 0.95 -1.25 10.60
N LEU A 149 0.83 -0.89 11.87
CA LEU A 149 0.89 0.48 12.36
C LEU A 149 2.30 0.77 12.84
N VAL A 150 3.07 1.48 12.02
CA VAL A 150 4.45 1.87 12.31
C VAL A 150 4.46 3.29 12.87
N LEU A 151 4.88 3.46 14.11
CA LEU A 151 4.89 4.74 14.81
C LEU A 151 6.14 5.53 14.45
N GLY A 152 5.95 6.77 13.98
CA GLY A 152 7.03 7.67 13.60
C GLY A 152 7.39 8.68 14.69
N ASN A 153 8.46 9.44 14.45
CA ASN A 153 9.03 10.35 15.46
C ASN A 153 8.06 11.47 15.88
N THR A 154 7.16 11.86 14.98
CA THR A 154 6.15 12.90 15.23
C THR A 154 4.87 12.34 15.86
N PHE A 155 4.85 11.05 16.22
CA PHE A 155 3.70 10.43 16.90
C PHE A 155 3.52 11.01 18.32
N THR A 156 2.33 11.54 18.57
CA THR A 156 1.95 12.06 19.90
C THR A 156 0.95 11.14 20.58
N ALA A 157 -0.23 10.96 19.98
CA ALA A 157 -1.32 10.17 20.52
C ALA A 157 -2.25 9.66 19.41
N LEU A 158 -3.06 8.66 19.75
CA LEU A 158 -4.19 8.25 18.91
C LEU A 158 -5.29 9.33 18.94
N THR A 159 -5.96 9.54 17.82
CA THR A 159 -7.11 10.44 17.69
C THR A 159 -8.15 10.10 18.76
N PRO A 160 -8.62 11.04 19.61
CA PRO A 160 -9.56 10.71 20.68
C PRO A 160 -10.78 9.95 20.14
N PRO A 161 -11.30 8.94 20.87
CA PRO A 161 -12.61 8.40 20.49
C PRO A 161 -13.62 9.55 20.47
N PRO A 162 -14.60 9.55 19.55
CA PRO A 162 -15.67 10.52 19.60
C PRO A 162 -16.26 10.48 21.00
N LYS A 163 -16.25 11.62 21.71
CA LYS A 163 -16.96 11.75 22.97
C LYS A 163 -18.41 11.39 22.64
N THR A 164 -18.91 10.29 23.18
CA THR A 164 -20.34 10.02 23.22
C THR A 164 -20.94 11.09 24.13
N THR A 165 -21.19 12.27 23.60
CA THR A 165 -22.25 13.11 24.12
C THR A 165 -23.50 12.24 24.02
N PRO A 166 -24.23 11.97 25.13
CA PRO A 166 -25.54 11.37 25.00
C PRO A 166 -26.30 12.24 24.01
N ALA A 167 -26.69 11.65 22.88
CA ALA A 167 -27.53 12.33 21.92
C ALA A 167 -28.80 12.72 22.68
N ALA A 168 -28.94 14.01 22.99
CA ALA A 168 -30.24 14.55 23.36
C ALA A 168 -31.18 14.18 22.21
N ALA A 169 -32.28 13.52 22.57
CA ALA A 169 -33.30 12.97 21.70
C ALA A 169 -33.51 13.81 20.44
N ALA A 170 -33.17 13.25 19.28
CA ALA A 170 -33.71 13.72 18.01
C ALA A 170 -35.09 13.07 17.81
N PRO A 171 -36.13 13.84 17.42
CA PRO A 171 -37.46 13.31 17.17
C PRO A 171 -37.45 12.35 15.98
N SER A 172 -38.29 11.31 16.08
CA SER A 172 -38.51 10.26 15.09
C SER A 172 -38.77 10.82 13.68
N PRO A 173 -38.09 10.34 12.62
CA PRO A 173 -38.51 10.65 11.27
C PRO A 173 -39.77 9.86 10.90
N THR A 174 -40.86 10.57 10.67
CA THR A 174 -42.04 10.09 9.94
C THR A 174 -41.65 9.78 8.49
N GLY A 175 -41.92 8.56 8.04
CA GLY A 175 -42.03 8.18 6.62
C GLY A 175 -40.73 7.73 5.94
N CYS A 176 -40.73 6.52 5.39
CA CYS A 176 -41.32 6.20 4.09
C CYS A 176 -41.93 4.79 4.13
#